data_AF-A0A4U0YAM8-F1
#
_entry.id   AF-A0A4U0YAM8-F1
#
_cell.length_a   1.000
_cell.length_b   1.000
_cell.length_c   1.000
_cell.angle_alpha   90.00
_cell.angle_beta   90.00
_cell.angle_gamma   90.00
#
_symmetry.space_group_name_H-M   'P 1'
#
loop_
_entity.id
_entity.type
_entity.pdbx_description
1 polymer ?
#
loop_
_entity_poly.entity_id
_entity_poly.type
_entity_poly.pdbx_seq_one_letter_code
_entity_poly.pdbx_strand_id
1 'polypeptide(L)' 'MLQRRPPHLDRYMKTSELCERYGRSVRTLIRWQETRGFPQPMIQGGGGTEHRWLAQDVMEWEESLRKQSA' A
#
# COMPACT_ATOMS: atom_id res chain seq x y z
N MET A 1 -20.40 23.56 0.19
CA MET A 1 -20.23 22.22 -0.40
C MET A 1 -19.09 21.52 0.32
N LEU A 2 -19.38 20.65 1.30
CA LEU A 2 -18.34 19.83 1.93
C LEU A 2 -17.98 18.74 0.93
N GLN A 3 -16.80 18.85 0.31
CA GLN A 3 -16.23 17.70 -0.40
C GLN A 3 -16.03 16.60 0.64
N ARG A 4 -16.82 15.53 0.55
CA ARG A 4 -16.63 14.33 1.37
C ARG A 4 -15.27 13.75 0.99
N ARG A 5 -14.26 14.04 1.80
CA ARG A 5 -12.96 13.36 1.74
C ARG A 5 -13.25 11.86 1.86
N PRO A 6 -12.81 11.01 0.91
CA PRO A 6 -13.10 9.59 1.00
C PRO A 6 -12.52 9.05 2.32
N PRO A 7 -13.32 8.34 3.14
CA PRO A 7 -12.95 7.94 4.51
C PRO A 7 -11.82 6.89 4.60
N HIS A 8 -11.13 6.65 3.48
CA HIS A 8 -10.12 5.62 3.31
C HIS A 8 -8.69 6.18 3.25
N LEU A 9 -8.51 7.50 3.17
CA LEU A 9 -7.18 8.13 3.10
C LEU A 9 -6.39 7.97 4.42
N ASP A 10 -7.08 8.00 5.55
CA ASP A 10 -6.48 7.82 6.88
C ASP A 10 -6.44 6.34 7.33
N ARG A 11 -6.79 5.39 6.45
CA ARG A 11 -6.82 3.97 6.80
C ARG A 11 -5.47 3.33 6.52
N TYR A 12 -4.95 2.66 7.55
CA TYR A 12 -3.82 1.77 7.43
C TYR A 12 -4.26 0.42 6.86
N MET A 13 -3.59 -0.03 5.79
CA MET A 13 -3.69 -1.40 5.29
C MET A 13 -2.61 -2.26 5.92
N LYS A 14 -2.98 -3.46 6.38
CA LYS A 14 -2.03 -4.43 6.92
C LYS A 14 -1.35 -5.23 5.82
N THR A 15 -0.28 -5.93 6.19
CA THR A 15 0.45 -6.80 5.26
C THR A 15 -0.46 -7.87 4.68
N SER A 16 -1.21 -8.56 5.53
CA SER A 16 -2.22 -9.56 5.15
C SER A 16 -3.21 -9.01 4.12
N GLU A 17 -3.81 -7.85 4.38
CA GLU A 17 -4.77 -7.23 3.46
C GLU A 17 -4.16 -6.93 2.08
N LEU A 18 -2.93 -6.40 2.04
CA LEU A 18 -2.23 -6.17 0.76
C LEU A 18 -1.88 -7.47 0.06
N CYS A 19 -1.47 -8.49 0.81
CA CYS A 19 -1.19 -9.83 0.28
C CYS A 19 -2.44 -10.46 -0.35
N GLU A 20 -3.59 -10.36 0.31
CA GLU A 20 -4.88 -10.82 -0.21
C GLU A 20 -5.29 -10.02 -1.45
N ARG A 21 -5.21 -8.69 -1.39
CA ARG A 21 -5.58 -7.79 -2.49
C ARG A 21 -4.80 -8.07 -3.77
N TYR A 22 -3.49 -8.31 -3.65
CA TYR A 22 -2.63 -8.59 -4.81
C TYR A 22 -2.49 -10.07 -5.14
N GLY A 23 -2.95 -10.97 -4.27
CA GLY A 23 -2.68 -12.41 -4.37
C GLY A 23 -1.19 -12.72 -4.31
N ARG A 24 -0.42 -11.97 -3.51
CA ARG A 24 1.05 -12.06 -3.44
C ARG A 24 1.55 -12.15 -2.01
N SER A 25 2.77 -12.64 -1.85
CA SER A 25 3.43 -12.74 -0.54
C SER A 25 4.02 -11.42 -0.09
N VAL A 26 4.25 -11.27 1.22
CA VAL A 26 4.93 -10.11 1.84
C VAL A 26 6.27 -9.82 1.17
N ARG A 27 7.04 -10.87 0.87
CA ARG A 27 8.33 -10.78 0.18
C ARG A 27 8.21 -10.12 -1.19
N THR A 28 7.10 -10.31 -1.89
CA THR A 28 6.83 -9.64 -3.17
C THR A 28 6.59 -8.15 -2.97
N LEU A 29 5.83 -7.76 -1.93
CA LEU A 29 5.60 -6.35 -1.60
C LEU A 29 6.91 -5.63 -1.27
N ILE A 30 7.77 -6.25 -0.45
CA ILE A 30 9.09 -5.71 -0.11
C ILE A 30 9.94 -5.57 -1.38
N ARG A 31 10.00 -6.59 -2.23
CA ARG A 31 10.74 -6.52 -3.49
C ARG A 31 10.21 -5.43 -4.42
N TRP A 32 8.90 -5.15 -4.42
CA TRP A 32 8.33 -4.07 -5.21
C TRP A 32 8.75 -2.68 -4.71
N GLN A 33 9.16 -2.52 -3.46
CA GLN A 33 9.71 -1.24 -2.97
C GLN A 33 10.97 -0.88 -3.75
N GLU A 34 11.84 -1.86 -3.98
CA GLU A 34 13.08 -1.67 -4.73
C GLU A 34 12.86 -1.68 -6.25
N THR A 35 11.98 -2.56 -6.74
CA THR A 35 11.87 -2.83 -8.19
C THR A 35 10.77 -2.04 -8.90
N ARG A 36 9.75 -1.57 -8.17
CA ARG A 36 8.56 -0.90 -8.74
C ARG A 36 8.22 0.40 -8.02
N GLY A 37 9.05 0.84 -7.07
CA GLY A 37 8.76 2.02 -6.24
C GLY A 37 7.51 1.86 -5.37
N PHE A 38 7.18 0.64 -4.95
CA PHE A 38 6.07 0.41 -4.03
C PHE A 38 6.32 1.15 -2.71
N PRO A 39 5.27 1.70 -2.05
CA PRO A 39 5.47 2.50 -0.85
C PRO A 39 6.07 1.71 0.31
N GLN A 40 6.84 2.45 1.11
CA GLN A 40 7.34 1.99 2.40
C GLN A 40 6.16 1.88 3.39
N PRO A 41 6.16 0.90 4.30
CA PRO A 41 5.17 0.85 5.36
C PRO A 41 5.38 2.05 6.28
N MET A 42 4.30 2.78 6.58
CA MET A 42 4.32 3.88 7.54
C MET A 42 4.59 3.38 8.97
N ILE A 43 4.12 2.17 9.31
CA ILE A 43 4.43 1.53 10.59
C ILE A 43 5.11 0.20 10.29
N GLN A 44 6.36 0.06 10.69
CA GLN A 44 7.06 -1.22 10.58
C GLN A 44 6.58 -2.18 11.68
N GLY A 45 6.08 -3.35 11.27
CA GLY A 45 5.81 -4.45 12.18
C GLY A 45 7.11 -5.11 12.67
N GLY A 46 7.05 -5.68 13.86
CA GLY A 46 8.13 -6.44 14.49
C GLY A 46 7.60 -7.37 15.60
N GLY A 47 8.33 -8.44 15.92
CA GLY A 47 7.98 -9.34 17.03
C GLY A 47 6.60 -10.01 16.91
N GLY A 48 6.17 -10.36 15.70
CA GLY A 48 4.86 -10.98 15.44
C GLY A 48 3.74 -10.00 15.05
N THR A 49 4.05 -8.71 14.90
CA THR A 49 3.11 -7.71 14.37
C THR A 49 3.34 -7.44 12.88
N GLU A 50 2.26 -7.10 12.18
CA GLU A 50 2.29 -6.78 10.75
C GLU A 50 2.69 -5.33 10.49
N HIS A 51 3.34 -5.11 9.36
CA HIS A 51 3.56 -3.78 8.83
C HIS A 51 2.22 -3.14 8.45
N ARG A 52 2.20 -1.80 8.45
CA ARG A 52 1.03 -1.02 8.03
C ARG A 52 1.42 0.03 7.02
N TRP A 53 0.69 0.05 5.92
CA TRP A 53 0.86 1.00 4.83
C TRP A 53 -0.28 2.00 4.86
N LEU A 54 -0.01 3.25 4.49
CA LEU A 54 -1.09 4.18 4.19
C LEU A 54 -1.81 3.72 2.93
N ALA A 55 -3.14 3.59 3.02
CA ALA A 55 -3.95 3.30 1.84
C ALA A 55 -3.73 4.37 0.75
N GLN A 56 -3.50 5.62 1.13
CA GLN A 56 -3.21 6.70 0.20
C GLN A 56 -1.97 6.41 -0.65
N ASP A 57 -0.82 6.13 -0.02
CA ASP A 57 0.43 5.86 -0.76
C ASP A 57 0.29 4.67 -1.72
N VAL A 58 -0.43 3.63 -1.29
CA VAL A 58 -0.71 2.46 -2.13
C VAL A 58 -1.55 2.84 -3.33
N MET A 59 -2.61 3.65 -3.15
CA MET A 59 -3.45 4.14 -4.24
C MET A 59 -2.68 5.04 -5.20
N GLU A 60 -1.88 5.98 -4.69
CA GLU A 60 -1.06 6.87 -5.52
C GLU A 60 -0.06 6.08 -6.38
N TRP A 61 0.55 5.04 -5.80
CA TRP A 61 1.41 4.12 -6.55
C TRP A 61 0.64 3.36 -7.65
N GLU A 62 -0.55 2.84 -7.35
CA GLU A 62 -1.41 2.16 -8.33
C GLU A 62 -1.85 3.09 -9.47
N GLU A 63 -2.10 4.37 -9.19
CA GLU A 63 -2.41 5.37 -10.20
C GLU A 63 -1.18 5.72 -11.05
N SER A 64 0.00 5.84 -10.44
CA SER A 64 1.26 6.08 -11.16
C SER A 64 1.56 4.95 -12.15
N LEU A 65 1.35 3.68 -11.75
CA LEU A 65 1.52 2.54 -12.65
C LEU A 65 0.56 2.57 -13.85
N ARG A 66 -0.70 2.98 -13.63
CA ARG A 66 -1.69 3.12 -14.71
C ARG A 66 -1.29 4.20 -15.71
N LYS A 67 -0.77 5.34 -15.23
CA LYS A 67 -0.30 6.45 -16.08
C LYS A 67 0.95 6.09 -16.88
N GLN A 68 1.82 5.23 -16.38
CA GLN A 68 3.01 4.76 -17.10
C GLN A 68 2.69 3.72 -18.19
N SER A 69 1.47 3.17 -18.20
CA SER A 69 1.04 2.12 -19.13
C SER A 69 0.12 2.65 -20.24
N ALA A 70 -0.03 3.98 -20.35
CA ALA A 70 -0.84 4.68 -21.35
C ALA A 70 0.07 5.50 -22.29
#